data_AF-A0A376BM27-F1
#
_entry.id   AF-A0A376BM27-F1
#
_cell.length_a   1.000
_cell.length_b   1.000
_cell.length_c   1.000
_cell.angle_alpha   90.00
_cell.angle_beta   90.00
_cell.angle_gamma   90.00
#
_symmetry.space_group_name_H-M   'P 1'
#
loop_
_entity.id
_entity.type
_entity.pdbx_description
1 polymer ?
#
loop_
_entity_poly.entity_id
_entity_poly.type
_entity_poly.pdbx_seq_one_letter_code
_entity_poly.pdbx_strand_id
1 'polypeptide(L)' 'MDWSKIIQDIQNIGMTQKEIAEFCNCSQGTISQIKNRYGKKDNAQISVSYEIGTALKNLHDTRVLEK' A
#
# COMPACT_ATOMS: atom_id res chain seq x y z
N MET A 1 -0.53 -6.52 9.75
CA MET A 1 -1.25 -5.79 8.69
C MET A 1 -0.48 -6.01 7.40
N ASP A 2 -1.09 -6.67 6.41
CA ASP A 2 -0.38 -7.02 5.17
C ASP A 2 -0.50 -5.90 4.14
N TRP A 3 0.44 -4.95 4.21
CA TRP A 3 0.48 -3.81 3.29
C TRP A 3 0.55 -4.20 1.82
N SER A 4 1.25 -5.30 1.51
CA SER A 4 1.30 -5.85 0.14
C SER A 4 -0.09 -6.28 -0.33
N LYS A 5 -0.89 -6.92 0.53
CA LYS A 5 -2.27 -7.31 0.23
C LYS A 5 -3.17 -6.08 0.06
N ILE A 6 -3.04 -5.08 0.93
CA ILE A 6 -3.77 -3.80 0.82
C ILE A 6 -3.50 -3.13 -0.53
N ILE A 7 -2.23 -2.98 -0.91
CA ILE A 7 -1.87 -2.37 -2.18
C ILE A 7 -2.41 -3.21 -3.34
N GLN A 8 -2.28 -4.53 -3.28
CA GLN A 8 -2.79 -5.42 -4.33
C GLN A 8 -4.30 -5.30 -4.50
N ASP A 9 -5.05 -5.19 -3.41
CA ASP A 9 -6.50 -5.01 -3.45
C ASP A 9 -6.89 -3.67 -4.11
N ILE A 10 -6.22 -2.59 -3.71
CA ILE A 10 -6.38 -1.27 -4.34
C ILE A 10 -5.99 -1.30 -5.83
N GLN A 11 -5.03 -2.13 -6.23
CA GLN A 11 -4.72 -2.32 -7.66
C GLN A 11 -5.81 -3.12 -8.39
N ASN A 12 -6.46 -4.09 -7.73
CA ASN A 12 -7.52 -4.90 -8.33
C ASN A 12 -8.78 -4.09 -8.65
N ILE A 13 -9.05 -3.01 -7.89
CA ILE A 13 -10.13 -2.08 -8.21
C ILE A 13 -9.82 -1.13 -9.39
N GLY A 14 -8.59 -1.19 -9.94
CA GLY A 14 -8.18 -0.46 -11.12
C GLY A 14 -7.22 0.71 -10.88
N MET A 15 -6.79 0.97 -9.64
CA MET A 15 -5.81 2.03 -9.38
C MET A 15 -4.38 1.58 -9.69
N THR A 16 -3.60 2.48 -10.30
CA THR A 16 -2.19 2.25 -10.56
C THR A 16 -1.33 2.56 -9.32
N GLN A 17 -0.12 1.98 -9.24
CA GLN A 17 0.81 2.28 -8.14
C GLN A 17 1.15 3.77 -8.04
N LYS A 18 1.13 4.49 -9.17
CA LYS A 18 1.38 5.93 -9.21
C LYS A 18 0.25 6.68 -8.51
N GLU A 19 -1.01 6.37 -8.84
CA GLU A 19 -2.17 7.01 -8.20
C GLU A 19 -2.24 6.71 -6.70
N ILE A 20 -1.91 5.47 -6.30
CA ILE A 20 -1.81 5.10 -4.88
C ILE A 20 -0.72 5.93 -4.20
N ALA A 21 0.42 6.12 -4.85
CA ALA A 21 1.52 6.90 -4.31
C ALA A 21 1.18 8.39 -4.20
N GLU A 22 0.51 8.96 -5.21
CA GLU A 22 0.01 10.33 -5.19
C GLU A 22 -1.01 10.53 -4.05
N PHE A 23 -1.92 9.57 -3.85
CA PHE A 23 -2.88 9.61 -2.74
C PHE A 23 -2.20 9.51 -1.37
N CYS A 24 -1.18 8.66 -1.25
CA CYS A 24 -0.45 8.44 0.00
C CYS A 24 0.67 9.48 0.22
N ASN A 25 0.77 10.49 -0.65
CA ASN A 25 1.82 11.51 -0.66
C ASN A 25 3.23 10.91 -0.57
N CYS A 26 3.48 9.82 -1.30
CA CYS A 26 4.75 9.12 -1.32
C CYS A 26 5.22 8.86 -2.75
N SER A 27 6.44 8.33 -2.90
CA SER A 27 6.95 7.98 -4.23
C SER A 27 6.34 6.66 -4.73
N GLN A 28 6.21 6.49 -6.05
CA GLN A 28 5.82 5.21 -6.65
C GLN A 28 6.81 4.09 -6.30
N GLY A 29 8.08 4.44 -6.09
CA GLY A 29 9.10 3.54 -5.55
C GLY A 29 8.77 3.03 -4.15
N THR A 30 8.23 3.88 -3.28
CA THR A 30 7.77 3.50 -1.93
C THR A 30 6.66 2.47 -2.00
N ILE A 31 5.63 2.67 -2.84
CA ILE A 31 4.56 1.69 -3.05
C ILE A 31 5.12 0.37 -3.61
N SER A 32 6.05 0.46 -4.57
CA SER A 32 6.73 -0.72 -5.12
C SER A 32 7.52 -1.49 -4.05
N GLN A 33 8.23 -0.80 -3.15
CA GLN A 33 8.96 -1.43 -2.04
C GLN A 33 8.01 -2.13 -1.05
N ILE A 34 6.91 -1.47 -0.68
CA ILE A 34 5.91 -2.00 0.24
C ILE A 34 5.23 -3.25 -0.37
N LYS A 35 4.90 -3.18 -1.66
CA LYS A 35 4.30 -4.31 -2.39
C LYS A 35 5.27 -5.47 -2.55
N ASN A 36 6.47 -5.19 -3.09
CA ASN A 36 7.38 -6.22 -3.56
C ASN A 36 8.25 -6.84 -2.46
N ARG A 37 8.27 -6.30 -1.22
CA ARG A 37 9.06 -6.86 -0.09
C ARG A 37 10.40 -7.43 -0.57
N TYR A 38 11.21 -6.61 -1.26
CA TYR A 38 12.43 -7.13 -1.89
C TYR A 38 13.42 -7.60 -0.80
N GLY A 39 13.42 -8.91 -0.52
CA GLY A 39 14.39 -9.58 0.37
C GLY A 39 13.82 -10.16 1.67
N LYS A 40 13.43 -11.43 1.62
CA LYS A 40 13.64 -12.48 2.65
C LYS A 40 13.87 -12.02 4.11
N LYS A 41 12.83 -12.13 4.94
CA LYS A 41 12.83 -12.99 6.15
C LYS A 41 11.39 -13.03 6.67
N ASP A 42 10.94 -14.22 7.01
CA ASP A 42 9.58 -14.67 7.35
C ASP A 42 8.81 -13.84 8.41
N ASN A 43 9.39 -12.76 8.94
CA ASN A 43 8.81 -11.93 10.01
C ASN A 43 9.27 -10.46 10.00
N ALA A 44 9.90 -9.95 8.94
CA ALA A 44 10.28 -8.54 8.88
C ALA A 44 9.06 -7.67 8.56
N GLN A 45 8.52 -6.97 9.58
CA GLN A 45 7.51 -5.95 9.37
C GLN A 45 8.11 -4.81 8.55
N ILE A 46 7.50 -4.48 7.42
CA ILE A 46 7.85 -3.26 6.68
C ILE A 46 7.42 -2.09 7.56
N SER A 47 8.38 -1.33 8.04
CA SER A 47 8.15 -0.06 8.71
C SER A 47 7.75 0.97 7.67
N VAL A 48 6.44 1.12 7.44
CA VAL A 48 5.88 2.27 6.74
C VAL A 48 5.71 3.42 7.72
N SER A 49 5.97 4.64 7.26
CA SER A 49 5.64 5.85 8.01
C SER A 49 4.14 5.84 8.37
N TYR A 50 3.82 6.31 9.58
CA TYR A 50 2.46 6.34 10.10
C TYR A 50 1.47 7.01 9.13
N GLU A 51 1.89 8.11 8.49
CA GLU A 51 1.09 8.84 7.50
C GLU A 51 0.75 7.97 6.28
N ILE A 52 1.73 7.29 5.71
CA ILE A 52 1.55 6.39 4.54
C ILE A 52 0.67 5.21 4.93
N GLY A 53 0.90 4.60 6.08
CA GLY A 53 0.09 3.49 6.57
C GLY A 53 -1.37 3.89 6.78
N THR A 54 -1.61 5.08 7.36
CA THR A 54 -2.95 5.61 7.59
C THR A 54 -3.63 5.95 6.26
N ALA A 55 -2.93 6.58 5.33
CA ALA A 55 -3.45 6.91 4.01
C ALA A 55 -3.81 5.65 3.20
N LEU A 56 -2.94 4.64 3.17
CA LEU A 56 -3.20 3.35 2.52
C LEU A 56 -4.40 2.64 3.13
N LYS A 57 -4.49 2.63 4.48
CA LYS A 57 -5.61 2.02 5.18
C LYS A 57 -6.93 2.73 4.84
N ASN A 58 -6.95 4.07 4.90
CA ASN A 58 -8.13 4.85 4.57
C ASN A 58 -8.53 4.65 3.10
N LEU A 59 -7.56 4.65 2.18
CA LEU A 59 -7.83 4.41 0.77
C LEU A 59 -8.47 3.03 0.54
N HIS A 60 -7.94 2.00 1.18
CA HIS A 60 -8.50 0.65 1.14
C HIS A 60 -9.90 0.62 1.75
N ASP A 61 -10.10 1.22 2.92
CA ASP A 61 -11.40 1.25 3.59
C ASP A 61 -12.47 1.91 2.70
N THR A 62 -12.20 3.12 2.21
CA THR A 62 -13.12 3.90 1.37
C THR A 62 -13.37 3.27 0.00
N ARG A 63 -12.40 2.58 -0.61
CA ARG A 63 -12.52 2.09 -2.00
C ARG A 63 -12.80 0.60 -2.14
N VAL A 64 -12.42 -0.19 -1.15
CA VAL A 64 -12.53 -1.65 -1.14
C VAL A 64 -13.62 -2.12 -0.18
N LEU A 65 -13.69 -1.58 1.04
CA LEU A 65 -14.65 -2.03 2.07
C LEU A 65 -16.04 -1.41 1.91
N GLU A 66 -16.18 -0.25 1.27
CA GLU A 66 -17.48 0.38 0.98
C GLU A 66 -18.14 -0.07 -0.35
N LYS A 67 -17.65 -1.15 -0.96
CA LYS A 67 -18.30 -1.81 -2.12
C LYS A 67 -18.97 -3.12 -1.72
#